data_AF-A0A972T9Q4-F1
#
_entry.id   AF-A0A972T9Q4-F1
#
_cell.length_a   1.000
_cell.length_b   1.000
_cell.length_c   1.000
_cell.angle_alpha   90.00
_cell.angle_beta   90.00
_cell.angle_gamma   90.00
#
_symmetry.space_group_name_H-M   'P 1'
#
loop_
_entity.id
_entity.type
_entity.pdbx_description
1 polymer ?
#
loop_
_entity_poly.entity_id
_entity_poly.type
_entity_poly.pdbx_seq_one_letter_code
_entity_poly.pdbx_strand_id
1 'polypeptide(L)'
;MHAKKEKMRVEIYTTTHRIVADLHVFAGARLTDIMQSRETSSFFALTDVEVYELATGREVFRTDFIDVNRSHIVMLRPLERPPAASAPREAMRPGF
;
A
#
# COMPACT_ATOMS: atom_id res chain seq x y z
N MET A 1 24.73 6.76 -4.50
CA MET A 1 23.44 7.43 -4.75
C MET A 1 22.41 6.77 -3.84
N HIS A 2 21.99 7.43 -2.75
CA HIS A 2 20.99 6.83 -1.84
C HIS A 2 19.62 6.94 -2.52
N ALA A 3 19.15 5.84 -3.10
CA ALA A 3 17.80 5.78 -3.64
C ALA A 3 16.81 5.99 -2.49
N LYS A 4 16.10 7.12 -2.49
CA LYS A 4 15.07 7.43 -1.51
C LYS A 4 13.96 6.39 -1.65
N LYS A 5 13.60 5.72 -0.55
CA LYS A 5 12.46 4.79 -0.51
C LYS A 5 11.22 5.55 -0.04
N GLU A 6 10.09 5.27 -0.68
CA GLU A 6 8.78 5.82 -0.35
C GLU A 6 7.84 4.69 0.03
N LYS A 7 6.91 4.98 0.94
CA LYS A 7 5.86 4.04 1.34
C LYS A 7 4.60 4.36 0.55
N MET A 8 3.99 3.34 -0.03
CA MET A 8 2.70 3.43 -0.71
C MET A 8 1.71 2.51 0.00
N ARG A 9 0.61 3.07 0.52
CA ARG A 9 -0.49 2.25 1.03
C ARG A 9 -1.18 1.59 -0.16
N VAL A 10 -1.31 0.28 -0.12
CA VAL A 10 -1.90 -0.52 -1.19
C VAL A 10 -2.99 -1.44 -0.65
N GLU A 11 -3.93 -1.77 -1.53
CA GLU A 11 -4.88 -2.85 -1.35
C GLU A 11 -4.60 -3.91 -2.41
N ILE A 12 -4.38 -5.13 -1.96
CA ILE A 12 -4.02 -6.29 -2.78
C ILE A 12 -5.14 -7.31 -2.68
N TYR A 13 -5.52 -7.87 -3.81
CA TYR A 13 -6.52 -8.92 -3.92
C TYR A 13 -5.87 -10.20 -4.42
N THR A 14 -6.04 -11.26 -3.66
CA THR A 14 -5.78 -12.63 -4.08
C THR A 14 -7.11 -13.32 -4.39
N THR A 15 -7.08 -14.62 -4.69
CA THR A 15 -8.31 -15.41 -4.90
C THR A 15 -9.18 -15.55 -3.65
N THR A 16 -8.60 -15.39 -2.45
CA THR A 16 -9.27 -15.71 -1.17
C THR A 16 -9.16 -14.60 -0.14
N HIS A 17 -8.24 -13.64 -0.33
CA HIS A 17 -7.95 -12.59 0.63
C HIS A 17 -7.92 -11.21 0.01
N ARG A 18 -8.36 -10.23 0.78
CA ARG A 18 -8.10 -8.80 0.59
C ARG A 18 -7.08 -8.36 1.62
N ILE A 19 -5.98 -7.79 1.17
CA ILE A 19 -4.84 -7.41 2.02
C ILE A 19 -4.67 -5.90 1.90
N VAL A 20 -4.61 -5.21 3.03
CA VAL A 20 -4.30 -3.79 3.10
C VAL A 20 -2.94 -3.65 3.78
N ALA A 21 -1.98 -3.02 3.11
CA ALA A 21 -0.61 -2.94 3.62
C ALA A 21 0.19 -1.78 3.02
N ASP A 22 1.36 -1.51 3.60
CA ASP A 22 2.37 -0.61 3.07
C ASP A 22 3.37 -1.36 2.18
N LEU A 23 3.49 -0.90 0.93
CA LEU A 23 4.52 -1.33 -0.01
C LEU A 23 5.67 -0.31 -0.02
N HIS A 24 6.90 -0.80 0.14
CA HIS A 24 8.10 0.03 0.04
C HIS A 24 8.60 0.06 -1.39
N VAL A 25 8.58 1.24 -2.00
CA VAL A 25 8.97 1.45 -3.40
C VAL A 25 10.13 2.44 -3.50
N PHE A 26 10.91 2.39 -4.58
CA PHE A 26 11.85 3.47 -4.86
C PHE A 26 11.09 4.73 -5.26
N ALA A 27 11.57 5.90 -4.84
CA ALA A 27 10.94 7.18 -5.17
C ALA A 27 10.79 7.33 -6.69
N GLY A 28 9.57 7.67 -7.13
CA GLY A 28 9.22 7.79 -8.54
C GLY A 28 8.98 6.47 -9.28
N ALA A 29 9.10 5.31 -8.63
CA ALA A 29 8.75 4.03 -9.24
C ALA A 29 7.23 3.93 -9.44
N ARG A 30 6.81 3.53 -10.65
CA ARG A 30 5.41 3.22 -10.91
C ARG A 30 5.10 1.82 -10.41
N LEU A 31 3.91 1.65 -9.88
CA LEU A 31 3.42 0.37 -9.41
C LEU A 31 3.44 -0.70 -10.51
N THR A 32 3.13 -0.31 -11.75
CA THR A 32 3.20 -1.16 -12.94
C THR A 32 4.60 -1.70 -13.19
N ASP A 33 5.62 -0.86 -13.03
CA ASP A 33 7.01 -1.23 -13.29
C ASP A 33 7.48 -2.26 -12.26
N ILE A 34 7.02 -2.12 -11.01
CA ILE A 34 7.30 -3.07 -9.94
C ILE A 34 6.63 -4.43 -10.19
N MET A 35 5.39 -4.44 -10.71
CA MET A 35 4.68 -5.68 -11.05
C MET A 35 5.36 -6.42 -12.20
N GLN A 36 5.75 -5.70 -13.24
CA GLN A 36 6.24 -6.28 -14.51
C GLN A 36 7.74 -6.53 -14.54
N SER A 37 8.49 -6.01 -13.56
CA SER A 37 9.93 -6.21 -13.48
C SER A 37 10.27 -7.71 -13.32
N ARG A 38 11.08 -8.18 -14.28
CA ARG A 38 11.67 -9.54 -14.31
C ARG A 38 12.78 -9.72 -13.27
N GLU A 39 13.35 -8.61 -12.80
CA GLU A 39 14.42 -8.56 -11.80
C GLU A 39 13.88 -8.62 -10.35
N THR A 40 12.59 -8.33 -10.16
CA THR A 40 11.98 -8.32 -8.83
C THR A 40 11.80 -9.77 -8.32
N SER A 41 12.05 -10.01 -7.04
CA SER A 41 11.77 -11.29 -6.37
C SER A 41 10.34 -11.76 -6.64
N SER A 42 10.09 -13.07 -6.64
CA SER A 42 8.74 -13.65 -6.78
C SER A 42 7.77 -13.20 -5.69
N PHE A 43 8.24 -12.55 -4.63
CA PHE A 43 7.44 -12.09 -3.50
C PHE A 43 7.52 -10.56 -3.29
N PHE A 44 6.43 -9.99 -2.76
CA PHE A 44 6.37 -8.62 -2.23
C PHE A 44 6.41 -8.59 -0.72
N ALA A 45 7.43 -7.93 -0.20
CA ALA A 45 7.54 -7.54 1.17
C ALA A 45 6.52 -6.42 1.47
N LEU A 46 5.60 -6.71 2.38
CA LEU A 46 4.57 -5.80 2.85
C LEU A 46 4.75 -5.57 4.35
N THR A 47 4.42 -4.36 4.79
CA THR A 47 4.45 -3.99 6.22
C THR A 47 3.12 -3.38 6.66
N ASP A 48 2.86 -3.33 7.97
CA ASP A 48 1.59 -2.80 8.52
C ASP A 48 0.37 -3.45 7.85
N VAL A 49 0.27 -4.77 8.00
CA VAL A 49 -0.55 -5.63 7.17
C VAL A 49 -1.84 -5.98 7.89
N GLU A 50 -2.95 -5.79 7.20
CA GLU A 50 -4.28 -6.25 7.59
C GLU A 50 -4.81 -7.22 6.53
N VAL A 51 -5.16 -8.44 6.95
CA VAL A 51 -5.66 -9.49 6.04
C VAL A 51 -7.12 -9.78 6.34
N TYR A 52 -7.94 -9.69 5.32
CA TYR A 52 -9.38 -9.96 5.36
C TYR A 52 -9.72 -11.12 4.42
N GLU A 53 -10.67 -11.96 4.83
CA GLU A 53 -11.26 -12.96 3.95
C GLU A 53 -12.10 -12.25 2.88
N LEU A 54 -11.87 -12.59 1.60
CA LEU A 54 -12.50 -11.88 0.49
C LEU A 54 -14.02 -12.10 0.44
N ALA A 55 -14.49 -13.29 0.80
CA ALA A 55 -15.91 -13.67 0.72
C ALA A 55 -16.77 -13.00 1.80
N THR A 56 -16.24 -12.84 3.02
CA THR A 56 -17.01 -12.38 4.19
C THR A 56 -16.62 -10.98 4.65
N GLY A 57 -15.45 -10.49 4.23
CA GLY A 57 -14.85 -9.26 4.76
C GLY A 57 -14.32 -9.39 6.19
N ARG A 58 -14.35 -10.58 6.78
CA ARG A 58 -13.87 -10.83 8.15
C ARG A 58 -12.35 -10.68 8.22
N GLU A 59 -11.86 -9.97 9.23
CA GLU A 59 -10.43 -9.93 9.53
C GLU A 59 -9.93 -11.34 9.90
N VAL A 60 -8.89 -11.78 9.20
CA VAL A 60 -8.21 -13.07 9.44
C VAL A 60 -7.09 -12.87 10.45
N PHE A 61 -6.20 -11.90 10.19
CA PHE A 61 -5.12 -11.51 11.09
C PHE A 61 -4.52 -10.13 10.73
N ARG A 62 -3.73 -9.59 11.66
CA ARG A 62 -2.84 -8.43 11.46
C ARG A 62 -1.41 -8.81 11.81
N THR A 63 -0.44 -8.23 11.11
CA THR A 63 0.98 -8.47 11.38
C THR A 63 1.84 -7.32 10.83
N ASP A 64 3.01 -7.13 11.42
CA ASP A 64 3.95 -6.09 11.00
C ASP A 64 4.59 -6.37 9.64
N PHE A 65 4.66 -7.64 9.24
CA PHE A 65 5.31 -8.07 8.01
C PHE A 65 4.69 -9.34 7.42
N ILE A 66 4.49 -9.35 6.10
CA ILE A 66 4.32 -10.58 5.31
C ILE A 66 5.08 -10.46 3.99
N ASP A 67 5.37 -11.61 3.39
CA ASP A 67 5.89 -11.70 2.03
C ASP A 67 4.85 -12.41 1.15
N VAL A 68 4.34 -11.73 0.12
CA VAL A 68 3.24 -12.23 -0.72
C VAL A 68 3.75 -12.63 -2.09
N ASN A 69 3.49 -13.88 -2.49
CA ASN A 69 3.83 -14.33 -3.83
C ASN A 69 3.02 -13.57 -4.89
N ARG A 70 3.73 -12.90 -5.81
CA ARG A 70 3.16 -12.08 -6.87
C ARG A 70 2.28 -12.87 -7.83
N SER A 71 2.57 -14.14 -8.06
CA SER A 71 1.78 -15.02 -8.92
C SER A 71 0.37 -15.29 -8.37
N HIS A 72 0.11 -14.99 -7.10
CA HIS A 72 -1.21 -15.10 -6.48
C HIS A 72 -1.96 -13.77 -6.40
N ILE A 73 -1.34 -12.67 -6.83
CA ILE A 73 -1.99 -11.36 -6.87
C ILE A 73 -2.82 -11.26 -8.14
N VAL A 74 -4.12 -11.12 -7.96
CA VAL A 74 -5.09 -10.96 -9.07
C VAL A 74 -5.27 -9.49 -9.41
N MET A 75 -5.27 -8.62 -8.39
CA MET A 75 -5.44 -7.18 -8.56
C MET A 75 -4.72 -6.44 -7.43
N LEU A 76 -4.20 -5.26 -7.73
CA LEU A 76 -3.57 -4.39 -6.74
C LEU A 76 -3.90 -2.94 -7.10
N ARG A 77 -4.23 -2.13 -6.10
CA ARG A 77 -4.42 -0.68 -6.27
C ARG A 77 -3.75 0.11 -5.14
N PRO A 78 -3.24 1.32 -5.41
CA PRO A 78 -2.94 2.27 -4.35
C PRO A 78 -4.22 2.65 -3.61
N LEU A 79 -4.18 2.64 -2.29
CA LEU A 79 -5.17 3.32 -1.47
C LEU A 79 -4.68 4.75 -1.29
N GLU A 80 -5.30 5.70 -1.98
CA GLU A 80 -4.90 7.11 -1.89
C GLU A 80 -4.73 7.55 -0.44
N ARG A 81 -3.56 8.11 -0.12
CA ARG A 81 -3.54 9.34 0.66
C ARG A 81 -3.08 10.43 -0.30
N PRO A 82 -3.97 11.34 -0.76
CA PRO A 82 -3.54 12.61 -1.32
C PRO A 82 -2.59 13.27 -0.30
N PRO A 83 -1.57 14.04 -0.73
CA PRO A 83 -0.64 14.69 0.18
C PRO A 83 -1.44 15.36 1.30
N ALA A 84 -1.04 15.11 2.55
CA ALA A 84 -1.68 15.64 3.75
C ALA A 84 -2.12 17.07 3.48
N ALA A 85 -3.43 17.31 3.58
CA ALA A 85 -4.00 18.63 3.39
C ALA A 85 -3.10 19.63 4.12
N SER A 86 -2.60 20.60 3.36
CA SER A 86 -1.97 21.79 3.92
C SER A 86 -2.83 22.26 5.09
N ALA A 87 -2.14 22.53 6.20
CA ALA A 87 -2.66 22.91 7.50
C ALA A 87 -3.97 23.74 7.43
N PRO A 88 -4.87 23.60 8.43
CA PRO A 88 -6.11 24.35 8.46
C PRO A 88 -5.82 25.83 8.20
N ARG A 89 -6.43 26.39 7.14
CA ARG A 89 -6.43 27.83 6.94
C ARG A 89 -6.95 28.43 8.23
N GLU A 90 -6.02 29.07 8.91
CA GLU A 90 -6.14 29.90 10.08
C GLU A 90 -7.56 30.46 10.19
N ALA A 91 -8.23 30.11 11.29
CA ALA A 91 -9.50 30.71 11.66
C ALA A 91 -9.33 32.23 11.58
N MET A 92 -9.89 32.83 10.53
CA MET A 92 -10.07 34.26 10.44
C MET A 92 -10.91 34.64 11.65
N ARG A 93 -10.24 35.18 12.67
CA ARG A 93 -10.88 35.77 13.83
C ARG A 93 -11.96 36.73 13.34
N PRO A 94 -13.19 36.70 13.87
CA PRO A 94 -14.07 37.84 13.70
C PRO A 94 -13.45 38.96 14.55
N GLY A 95 -12.68 39.82 13.90
CA GLY A 95 -12.35 41.13 14.45
C GLY A 95 -13.60 41.99 14.40
N PHE A 96 -13.89 42.62 15.54
CA PHE A 96 -14.88 43.67 15.74
C PHE A 96 -14.81 44.76 14.66
#